data_AF-A0A7C5SYX5-F1
#
_entry.id   AF-A0A7C5SYX5-F1
#
_cell.length_a   1.000
_cell.length_b   1.000
_cell.length_c   1.000
_cell.angle_alpha   90.00
_cell.angle_beta   90.00
_cell.angle_gamma   90.00
#
_symmetry.space_group_name_H-M   'P 1'
#
loop_
_entity.id
_entity.type
_entity.pdbx_description
1 polymer ?
#
loop_
_entity_poly.entity_id
_entity_poly.type
_entity_poly.pdbx_seq_one_letter_code
_entity_poly.pdbx_strand_id
1 'polypeptide(L)'
;LDRCSPTSGETLYTYVIEAREAGLESDYEAIVELEQHHYAAEEELLARWWCPEDGTVQAANARPLCPRCGRPMRFSDLTDATRASRFLVLTLEKREIYEPRYVGYVRLDPPLPMVHRRLPDGRIQPHIRREIFPAEWYEPPFWPEKLVETVREKNPGLSSFEIWWQAQSEALALCDTEAVRLARVVVHPDYRAEGLGRLALEAAVAWIRERRIPEMRKPKQVLETVAQMARYNPFLERAGFKYIGETASGRPFLVLPLSGEAEKFLENFLRKDPLAKVHKGKLYRPAFPKVEPLAGPIRLQRVSYRYENVLDLSRMAEPVQDALLAFGVRKRAIQRVIFRNLNLTVEPKSVVALVGASGAGKSTLLRLLWAAAEGQEKILARLQSGRIEMPQNVRVAAYLPGELEPKFGRAAILEVLYELTGDVTLAIEVLNVTGIADVVLYRARFSELSTGQKERARLAYLLSLRPNLLLLDEFAAHLDSASAVRVARKVAELCREKGITLVFATHRPEVLSAMEPDRTLIVGHGGVAFSS
;
A
#
# COMPACT_ATOMS: atom_id res chain seq x y z
N LEU A 1 6.11 -14.87 9.31
CA LEU A 1 5.75 -13.43 9.42
C LEU A 1 4.49 -13.33 10.25
N ASP A 2 4.67 -13.06 11.53
CA ASP A 2 3.57 -13.00 12.49
C ASP A 2 2.86 -11.65 12.38
N ARG A 3 1.55 -11.69 12.60
CA ARG A 3 0.71 -10.51 12.65
C ARG A 3 0.14 -10.36 14.02
N CYS A 4 0.69 -9.41 14.76
CA CYS A 4 0.28 -9.13 16.11
C CYS A 4 -0.87 -8.13 16.16
N SER A 5 -1.70 -8.27 17.19
CA SER A 5 -2.65 -7.28 17.64
C SER A 5 -1.93 -5.98 18.04
N PRO A 6 -2.31 -4.79 17.51
CA PRO A 6 -1.74 -3.53 17.95
C PRO A 6 -2.08 -3.15 19.40
N THR A 7 -3.10 -3.74 20.02
CA THR A 7 -3.48 -3.48 21.43
C THR A 7 -2.98 -4.56 22.39
N SER A 8 -3.11 -5.85 22.07
CA SER A 8 -2.71 -6.95 22.96
C SER A 8 -1.30 -7.46 22.70
N GLY A 9 -0.77 -7.24 21.49
CA GLY A 9 0.52 -7.80 21.05
C GLY A 9 0.47 -9.28 20.67
N GLU A 10 -0.67 -9.96 20.81
CA GLU A 10 -0.84 -11.38 20.50
C GLU A 10 -0.83 -11.65 18.98
N THR A 11 -0.30 -12.80 18.56
CA THR A 11 -0.29 -13.21 17.15
C THR A 11 -1.70 -13.63 16.68
N LEU A 12 -2.25 -12.89 15.74
CA LEU A 12 -3.54 -13.15 15.09
C LEU A 12 -3.42 -14.22 14.00
N TYR A 13 -2.40 -14.14 13.14
CA TYR A 13 -2.10 -15.13 12.11
C TYR A 13 -0.62 -15.05 11.67
N THR A 14 -0.13 -16.11 11.03
CA THR A 14 1.26 -16.22 10.57
C THR A 14 1.31 -16.64 9.12
N TYR A 15 1.98 -15.85 8.28
CA TYR A 15 2.38 -16.29 6.94
C TYR A 15 3.73 -17.00 7.00
N VAL A 16 3.84 -18.17 6.37
CA VAL A 16 5.11 -18.86 6.17
C VAL A 16 5.55 -18.65 4.73
N ILE A 17 6.71 -18.00 4.57
CA ILE A 17 7.25 -17.58 3.28
C ILE A 17 8.52 -18.38 3.03
N GLU A 18 8.56 -19.07 1.92
CA GLU A 18 9.77 -19.66 1.38
C GLU A 18 10.45 -18.64 0.45
N ALA A 19 11.74 -18.41 0.67
CA ALA A 19 12.56 -17.54 -0.17
C ALA A 19 13.68 -18.38 -0.79
N ARG A 20 13.75 -18.42 -2.12
CA ARG A 20 14.79 -19.18 -2.83
C ARG A 20 15.19 -18.50 -4.13
N GLU A 21 16.38 -18.84 -4.60
CA GLU A 21 16.85 -18.40 -5.92
C GLU A 21 15.94 -18.97 -7.02
N ALA A 22 15.60 -18.12 -7.99
CA ALA A 22 14.86 -18.53 -9.17
C ALA A 22 15.70 -19.49 -10.00
N GLY A 23 15.13 -20.62 -10.40
CA GLY A 23 15.82 -21.63 -11.20
C GLY A 23 14.89 -22.47 -12.07
N LEU A 24 13.57 -22.35 -11.87
CA LEU A 24 12.55 -23.02 -12.68
C LEU A 24 12.00 -22.03 -13.70
N GLU A 25 11.58 -22.54 -14.87
CA GLU A 25 10.86 -21.74 -15.87
C GLU A 25 9.63 -21.05 -15.26
N SER A 26 8.89 -21.73 -14.39
CA SER A 26 7.74 -21.16 -13.67
C SER A 26 8.08 -19.99 -12.75
N ASP A 27 9.33 -19.88 -12.28
CA ASP A 27 9.76 -18.76 -11.45
C ASP A 27 9.85 -17.49 -12.29
N TYR A 28 10.42 -17.59 -13.48
CA TYR A 28 10.54 -16.47 -14.41
C TYR A 28 9.18 -16.05 -14.97
N GLU A 29 8.27 -16.99 -15.20
CA GLU A 29 6.87 -16.69 -15.53
C GLU A 29 6.19 -15.86 -14.43
N ALA A 30 6.37 -16.26 -13.18
CA ALA A 30 5.83 -15.53 -12.05
C ALA A 30 6.49 -14.15 -11.87
N ILE A 31 7.80 -14.02 -12.15
CA ILE A 31 8.49 -12.72 -12.16
C ILE A 31 7.87 -11.80 -13.21
N VAL A 32 7.61 -12.29 -14.42
CA VAL A 32 6.95 -11.52 -15.49
C VAL A 32 5.54 -11.11 -15.09
N GLU A 33 4.76 -11.99 -14.48
CA GLU A 33 3.42 -11.67 -13.96
C GLU A 33 3.48 -10.58 -12.87
N LEU A 34 4.40 -10.70 -11.92
CA LEU A 34 4.58 -9.71 -10.85
C LEU A 34 5.09 -8.36 -11.37
N GLU A 35 5.96 -8.35 -12.39
CA GLU A 35 6.46 -7.13 -13.05
C GLU A 35 5.36 -6.34 -13.77
N GLN A 36 4.31 -6.99 -14.26
CA GLN A 36 3.16 -6.28 -14.86
C GLN A 36 2.45 -5.38 -13.83
N HIS A 37 2.57 -5.69 -12.54
CA HIS A 37 2.09 -4.85 -11.45
C HIS A 37 3.14 -3.82 -10.98
N HIS A 38 4.33 -3.78 -11.57
CA HIS A 38 5.41 -2.88 -11.22
C HIS A 38 5.38 -1.60 -12.07
N TYR A 39 5.29 -0.46 -11.39
CA TYR A 39 5.14 0.87 -12.00
C TYR A 39 6.39 1.39 -12.76
N ALA A 40 7.53 0.69 -12.66
CA ALA A 40 8.79 1.07 -13.31
C ALA A 40 9.19 0.15 -14.48
N ALA A 41 8.27 -0.70 -14.96
CA ALA A 41 8.47 -1.42 -16.21
C ALA A 41 8.47 -0.42 -17.38
N GLU A 42 9.64 -0.15 -17.97
CA GLU A 42 9.79 0.70 -19.16
C GLU A 42 9.45 -0.05 -20.46
N GLU A 43 9.51 -1.39 -20.44
CA GLU A 43 9.25 -2.25 -21.61
C GLU A 43 7.81 -2.78 -21.61
N GLU A 44 7.14 -2.73 -22.77
CA GLU A 44 5.80 -3.31 -22.95
C GLU A 44 5.81 -4.84 -22.90
N LEU A 45 6.93 -5.47 -23.30
CA LEU A 45 7.11 -6.92 -23.35
C LEU A 45 8.35 -7.31 -22.53
N LEU A 46 8.12 -8.04 -21.43
CA LEU A 46 9.12 -8.24 -20.37
C LEU A 46 9.97 -9.51 -20.52
N ALA A 47 9.51 -10.46 -21.35
CA ALA A 47 10.20 -11.73 -21.54
C ALA A 47 10.34 -12.09 -23.02
N ARG A 48 11.47 -12.73 -23.32
CA ARG A 48 11.72 -13.41 -24.58
C ARG A 48 11.51 -14.90 -24.40
N TRP A 49 10.89 -15.49 -25.40
CA TRP A 49 10.55 -16.90 -25.49
C TRP A 49 11.20 -17.46 -26.74
N TRP A 50 11.64 -18.71 -26.69
CA TRP A 50 12.23 -19.39 -27.84
C TRP A 50 11.51 -20.71 -28.12
N CYS A 51 11.41 -21.07 -29.39
CA CYS A 51 10.78 -22.30 -29.82
C CYS A 51 11.83 -23.41 -29.93
N PRO A 52 11.69 -24.53 -29.19
CA PRO A 52 12.62 -25.66 -29.27
C PRO A 52 12.65 -26.36 -30.64
N GLU A 53 11.58 -26.26 -31.42
CA GLU A 53 11.45 -26.99 -32.68
C GLU A 53 12.07 -26.26 -33.87
N ASP A 54 11.97 -24.94 -33.91
CA ASP A 54 12.30 -24.14 -35.09
C ASP A 54 13.19 -22.92 -34.79
N GLY A 55 13.56 -22.71 -33.52
CA GLY A 55 14.44 -21.63 -33.09
C GLY A 55 13.83 -20.23 -33.13
N THR A 56 12.53 -20.09 -33.43
CA THR A 56 11.86 -18.78 -33.43
C THR A 56 11.91 -18.16 -32.05
N VAL A 57 12.28 -16.87 -31.96
CA VAL A 57 12.27 -16.09 -30.72
C VAL A 57 11.15 -15.05 -30.80
N GLN A 58 10.38 -14.91 -29.73
CA GLN A 58 9.28 -13.96 -29.62
C GLN A 58 9.26 -13.30 -28.25
N ALA A 59 9.02 -11.99 -28.20
CA ALA A 59 8.77 -11.29 -26.94
C ALA A 59 7.27 -11.38 -26.56
N ALA A 60 6.97 -11.70 -25.30
CA ALA A 60 5.62 -11.82 -24.78
C ALA A 60 5.59 -11.75 -23.23
N ASN A 61 4.50 -11.23 -22.65
CA ASN A 61 4.28 -11.19 -21.19
C ASN A 61 3.64 -12.47 -20.61
N ALA A 62 3.22 -13.38 -21.49
CA ALA A 62 2.71 -14.70 -21.13
C ALA A 62 3.28 -15.71 -22.12
N ARG A 63 3.35 -16.99 -21.73
CA ARG A 63 3.90 -18.05 -22.57
C ARG A 63 3.15 -18.12 -23.91
N PRO A 64 3.79 -17.76 -25.04
CA PRO A 64 3.13 -17.80 -26.33
C PRO A 64 3.18 -19.21 -26.94
N LEU A 65 2.28 -19.47 -27.88
CA LEU A 65 2.43 -20.57 -28.82
C LEU A 65 3.31 -20.10 -29.99
N CYS A 66 4.19 -20.96 -30.49
CA CYS A 66 5.04 -20.64 -31.63
C CYS A 66 4.16 -20.36 -32.87
N PRO A 67 4.37 -19.24 -33.59
CA PRO A 67 3.58 -18.92 -34.77
C PRO A 67 3.81 -19.87 -35.95
N ARG A 68 4.90 -20.65 -35.94
CA ARG A 68 5.25 -21.60 -37.01
C ARG A 68 4.77 -23.02 -36.74
N CYS A 69 5.05 -23.56 -35.55
CA CYS A 69 4.72 -24.95 -35.22
C CYS A 69 3.53 -25.11 -34.24
N GLY A 70 3.00 -24.02 -33.68
CA GLY A 70 1.84 -24.03 -32.78
C GLY A 70 2.10 -24.60 -31.38
N ARG A 71 3.33 -25.01 -31.05
CA ARG A 71 3.68 -25.56 -29.73
C ARG A 71 4.00 -24.46 -28.71
N PRO A 72 3.81 -24.70 -27.39
CA PRO A 72 4.23 -23.77 -26.36
C PRO A 72 5.73 -23.46 -26.44
N MET A 73 6.08 -22.18 -26.47
CA MET A 73 7.47 -21.73 -26.45
C MET A 73 8.06 -21.84 -25.03
N ARG A 74 9.39 -21.88 -24.94
CA ARG A 74 10.13 -21.94 -23.67
C ARG A 74 10.65 -20.56 -23.30
N PHE A 75 10.70 -20.27 -22.01
CA PHE A 75 11.33 -19.05 -21.50
C PHE A 75 12.80 -18.98 -21.96
N SER A 76 13.22 -17.82 -22.41
CA SER A 76 14.60 -17.56 -22.87
C SER A 76 15.30 -16.58 -21.93
N ASP A 77 14.78 -15.36 -21.81
CA ASP A 77 15.39 -14.32 -20.97
C ASP A 77 14.40 -13.20 -20.60
N LEU A 78 14.73 -12.42 -19.58
CA LEU A 78 14.05 -11.15 -19.27
C LEU A 78 14.70 -10.02 -20.08
N THR A 79 13.90 -9.13 -20.68
CA THR A 79 14.43 -8.10 -21.60
C THR A 79 15.28 -7.05 -20.90
N ASP A 80 14.98 -6.76 -19.63
CA ASP A 80 15.66 -5.74 -18.83
C ASP A 80 16.72 -6.32 -17.87
N ALA A 81 16.99 -7.63 -17.95
CA ALA A 81 17.96 -8.34 -17.12
C ALA A 81 19.32 -8.49 -17.81
N THR A 82 20.35 -8.68 -17.00
CA THR A 82 21.70 -9.03 -17.47
C THR A 82 22.07 -10.42 -16.99
N ARG A 83 23.09 -11.05 -17.59
CA ARG A 83 23.61 -12.36 -17.12
C ARG A 83 24.08 -12.34 -15.66
N ALA A 84 24.40 -11.15 -15.14
CA ALA A 84 24.79 -10.95 -13.76
C ALA A 84 23.60 -10.80 -12.80
N SER A 85 22.38 -10.59 -13.32
CA SER A 85 21.18 -10.44 -12.50
C SER A 85 20.86 -11.75 -11.78
N ARG A 86 20.45 -11.65 -10.52
CA ARG A 86 20.03 -12.77 -9.68
C ARG A 86 18.69 -12.48 -9.06
N PHE A 87 17.83 -13.48 -9.02
CA PHE A 87 16.43 -13.34 -8.62
C PHE A 87 16.14 -14.24 -7.42
N LEU A 88 15.61 -13.65 -6.35
CA LEU A 88 15.08 -14.37 -5.21
C LEU A 88 13.56 -14.33 -5.29
N VAL A 89 12.90 -15.47 -5.46
CA VAL A 89 11.43 -15.56 -5.46
C VAL A 89 10.92 -15.85 -4.06
N LEU A 90 9.74 -15.33 -3.76
CA LEU A 90 9.03 -15.49 -2.48
C LEU A 90 7.73 -16.23 -2.72
N THR A 91 7.56 -17.38 -2.09
CA THR A 91 6.39 -18.25 -2.21
C THR A 91 5.68 -18.43 -0.87
N LEU A 92 4.34 -18.51 -0.89
CA LEU A 92 3.57 -18.93 0.27
C LEU A 92 3.64 -20.45 0.40
N GLU A 93 4.19 -20.94 1.51
CA GLU A 93 4.28 -22.38 1.77
C GLU A 93 2.92 -22.96 2.17
N LYS A 94 2.21 -22.24 3.06
CA LYS A 94 0.83 -22.55 3.46
C LYS A 94 -0.07 -21.46 2.92
N ARG A 95 -0.84 -21.81 1.88
CA ARG A 95 -1.74 -20.89 1.18
C ARG A 95 -3.14 -21.49 1.05
N GLU A 96 -4.14 -20.64 1.07
CA GLU A 96 -5.49 -21.02 0.67
C GLU A 96 -5.56 -21.24 -0.85
N ILE A 97 -6.56 -21.98 -1.33
CA ILE A 97 -6.69 -22.34 -2.76
C ILE A 97 -6.74 -21.09 -3.67
N TYR A 98 -7.28 -19.99 -3.16
CA TYR A 98 -7.41 -18.72 -3.88
C TYR A 98 -6.19 -17.79 -3.72
N GLU A 99 -5.24 -18.09 -2.84
CA GLU A 99 -4.05 -17.24 -2.65
C GLU A 99 -3.00 -17.55 -3.72
N PRO A 100 -2.27 -16.53 -4.22
CA PRO A 100 -1.23 -16.75 -5.21
C PRO A 100 -0.07 -17.57 -4.62
N ARG A 101 0.57 -18.40 -5.43
CA ARG A 101 1.76 -19.15 -5.00
C ARG A 101 2.94 -18.19 -4.77
N TYR A 102 3.18 -17.30 -5.72
CA TYR A 102 4.24 -16.31 -5.68
C TYR A 102 3.69 -14.98 -5.16
N VAL A 103 4.34 -14.45 -4.13
CA VAL A 103 3.91 -13.20 -3.47
C VAL A 103 4.90 -12.07 -3.63
N GLY A 104 6.07 -12.34 -4.22
CA GLY A 104 7.05 -11.33 -4.57
C GLY A 104 8.34 -11.91 -5.13
N TYR A 105 9.23 -11.02 -5.56
CA TYR A 105 10.62 -11.35 -5.86
C TYR A 105 11.54 -10.16 -5.56
N VAL A 106 12.83 -10.46 -5.39
CA VAL A 106 13.91 -9.48 -5.28
C VAL A 106 14.90 -9.71 -6.42
N ARG A 107 15.27 -8.65 -7.13
CA ARG A 107 16.34 -8.68 -8.13
C ARG A 107 17.57 -7.96 -7.60
N LEU A 108 18.69 -8.68 -7.59
CA LEU A 108 20.00 -8.18 -7.22
C LEU A 108 20.92 -8.18 -8.44
N ASP A 109 21.58 -7.05 -8.66
CA ASP A 109 22.51 -6.85 -9.75
C ASP A 109 23.88 -6.39 -9.20
N PRO A 110 24.96 -6.49 -9.98
CA PRO A 110 26.20 -5.78 -9.66
C PRO A 110 25.93 -4.28 -9.45
N PRO A 111 26.78 -3.59 -8.66
CA PRO A 111 26.66 -2.15 -8.50
C PRO A 111 26.76 -1.43 -9.85
N LEU A 112 26.08 -0.30 -9.99
CA LEU A 112 26.23 0.51 -11.21
C LEU A 112 27.71 0.92 -11.37
N PRO A 113 28.27 0.98 -12.58
CA PRO A 113 29.68 1.36 -12.74
C PRO A 113 29.98 2.75 -12.17
N MET A 114 29.03 3.68 -12.27
CA MET A 114 29.17 5.05 -11.81
C MET A 114 27.90 5.56 -11.15
N VAL A 115 28.07 6.27 -10.03
CA VAL A 115 27.00 7.03 -9.37
C VAL A 115 27.55 8.42 -9.05
N HIS A 116 26.81 9.43 -9.48
CA HIS A 116 27.09 10.84 -9.25
C HIS A 116 26.00 11.44 -8.37
N ARG A 117 26.34 12.43 -7.54
CA ARG A 117 25.38 13.11 -6.67
C ARG A 117 25.04 14.49 -7.23
N ARG A 118 23.76 14.82 -7.30
CA ARG A 118 23.28 16.17 -7.60
C ARG A 118 23.27 17.02 -6.33
N LEU A 119 23.86 18.20 -6.40
CA LEU A 119 23.88 19.18 -5.31
C LEU A 119 22.66 20.12 -5.40
N PRO A 120 22.25 20.78 -4.30
CA PRO A 120 21.08 21.68 -4.30
C PRO A 120 21.16 22.84 -5.29
N ASP A 121 22.37 23.28 -5.64
CA ASP A 121 22.61 24.33 -6.65
C ASP A 121 22.62 23.80 -8.10
N GLY A 122 22.32 22.51 -8.30
CA GLY A 122 22.27 21.86 -9.60
C GLY A 122 23.60 21.30 -10.09
N ARG A 123 24.73 21.57 -9.42
CA ARG A 123 26.03 20.99 -9.80
C ARG A 123 26.05 19.48 -9.55
N ILE A 124 26.90 18.79 -10.30
CA ILE A 124 27.08 17.33 -10.20
C ILE A 124 28.42 17.03 -9.53
N GLN A 125 28.37 16.36 -8.39
CA GLN A 125 29.54 15.80 -7.74
C GLN A 125 29.80 14.39 -8.28
N PRO A 126 30.96 14.14 -8.90
CA PRO A 126 31.27 12.84 -9.46
C PRO A 126 31.58 11.81 -8.36
N HIS A 127 31.46 10.52 -8.69
CA HIS A 127 31.84 9.37 -7.86
C HIS A 127 31.50 9.44 -6.37
N ILE A 128 30.25 9.79 -6.01
CA ILE A 128 29.85 9.97 -4.60
C ILE A 128 30.20 8.78 -3.70
N ARG A 129 30.22 7.56 -4.24
CA ARG A 129 30.57 6.35 -3.48
C ARG A 129 32.00 6.36 -2.96
N ARG A 130 32.94 6.95 -3.71
CA ARG A 130 34.36 7.05 -3.30
C ARG A 130 34.58 8.05 -2.15
N GLU A 131 33.62 8.93 -1.91
CA GLU A 131 33.61 9.82 -0.74
C GLU A 131 33.13 9.10 0.53
N ILE A 132 32.49 7.94 0.38
CA ILE A 132 31.88 7.18 1.48
C ILE A 132 32.70 5.93 1.78
N PHE A 133 33.03 5.15 0.76
CA PHE A 133 33.60 3.81 0.85
C PHE A 133 34.90 3.68 0.05
N PRO A 134 35.75 2.68 0.38
CA PRO A 134 36.94 2.36 -0.40
C PRO A 134 36.62 2.04 -1.87
N ALA A 135 37.49 2.45 -2.80
CA ALA A 135 37.26 2.30 -4.24
C ALA A 135 37.26 0.82 -4.67
N GLU A 136 38.08 0.01 -4.03
CA GLU A 136 38.22 -1.43 -4.24
C GLU A 136 36.91 -2.20 -3.99
N TRP A 137 35.97 -1.66 -3.22
CA TRP A 137 34.66 -2.28 -3.04
C TRP A 137 33.80 -2.25 -4.31
N TYR A 138 34.16 -1.41 -5.27
CA TYR A 138 33.42 -1.19 -6.51
C TYR A 138 34.23 -1.56 -7.76
N GLU A 139 35.46 -2.05 -7.61
CA GLU A 139 36.40 -2.27 -8.71
C GLU A 139 36.93 -3.72 -8.73
N PRO A 140 36.99 -4.37 -9.92
CA PRO A 140 36.46 -3.93 -11.21
C PRO A 140 34.92 -4.07 -11.29
N PRO A 141 34.20 -3.08 -11.88
CA PRO A 141 32.74 -3.13 -11.98
C PRO A 141 32.29 -3.99 -13.18
N PHE A 142 31.05 -4.48 -13.10
CA PHE A 142 30.35 -5.05 -14.26
C PHE A 142 29.99 -3.94 -15.26
N TRP A 143 30.74 -3.84 -16.37
CA TRP A 143 30.55 -2.78 -17.38
C TRP A 143 30.61 -3.31 -18.82
N PRO A 144 29.62 -4.11 -19.24
CA PRO A 144 29.62 -4.76 -20.56
C PRO A 144 29.64 -3.77 -21.74
N GLU A 145 29.05 -2.58 -21.59
CA GLU A 145 29.02 -1.55 -22.63
C GLU A 145 30.42 -1.14 -23.10
N LYS A 146 31.42 -1.18 -22.21
CA LYS A 146 32.82 -0.90 -22.57
C LYS A 146 33.50 -2.02 -23.36
N LEU A 147 32.94 -3.21 -23.36
CA LEU A 147 33.49 -4.37 -24.05
C LEU A 147 32.83 -4.63 -25.41
N VAL A 148 31.68 -4.00 -25.69
CA VAL A 148 30.89 -4.26 -26.92
C VAL A 148 31.72 -4.05 -28.19
N GLU A 149 32.43 -2.94 -28.31
CA GLU A 149 33.24 -2.64 -29.50
C GLU A 149 34.39 -3.64 -29.65
N THR A 150 35.11 -3.91 -28.56
CA THR A 150 36.21 -4.90 -28.55
C THR A 150 35.72 -6.30 -28.90
N VAL A 151 34.56 -6.72 -28.41
CA VAL A 151 33.97 -8.04 -28.73
C VAL A 151 33.55 -8.09 -30.19
N ARG A 152 32.96 -7.01 -30.72
CA ARG A 152 32.57 -6.91 -32.13
C ARG A 152 33.78 -7.01 -33.07
N GLU A 153 34.87 -6.32 -32.75
CA GLU A 153 36.11 -6.36 -33.54
C GLU A 153 36.74 -7.76 -33.55
N LYS A 154 36.72 -8.45 -32.41
CA LYS A 154 37.22 -9.84 -32.30
C LYS A 154 36.32 -10.87 -33.00
N ASN A 155 35.03 -10.56 -33.17
CA ASN A 155 34.02 -11.50 -33.66
C ASN A 155 33.09 -10.85 -34.71
N PRO A 156 33.60 -10.47 -35.90
CA PRO A 156 32.85 -9.70 -36.89
C PRO A 156 31.63 -10.42 -37.50
N GLY A 157 31.54 -11.76 -37.34
CA GLY A 157 30.44 -12.56 -37.84
C GLY A 157 29.26 -12.73 -36.88
N LEU A 158 29.36 -12.24 -35.64
CA LEU A 158 28.29 -12.37 -34.65
C LEU A 158 27.21 -11.31 -34.85
N SER A 159 25.96 -11.69 -34.59
CA SER A 159 24.85 -10.75 -34.50
C SER A 159 25.04 -9.77 -33.34
N SER A 160 24.33 -8.64 -33.37
CA SER A 160 24.38 -7.65 -32.28
C SER A 160 23.96 -8.24 -30.92
N PHE A 161 23.03 -9.20 -30.93
CA PHE A 161 22.61 -9.91 -29.72
C PHE A 161 23.73 -10.80 -29.16
N GLU A 162 24.39 -11.58 -30.01
CA GLU A 162 25.51 -12.44 -29.61
C GLU A 162 26.71 -11.63 -29.11
N ILE A 163 27.01 -10.50 -29.75
CA ILE A 163 28.04 -9.56 -29.30
C ILE A 163 27.71 -9.04 -27.90
N TRP A 164 26.47 -8.59 -27.68
CA TRP A 164 26.02 -8.12 -26.37
C TRP A 164 26.11 -9.22 -25.31
N TRP A 165 25.70 -10.44 -25.66
CA TRP A 165 25.74 -11.60 -24.78
C TRP A 165 27.18 -11.96 -24.37
N GLN A 166 28.11 -11.93 -25.33
CA GLN A 166 29.52 -12.19 -25.07
C GLN A 166 30.15 -11.07 -24.23
N ALA A 167 29.84 -9.80 -24.52
CA ALA A 167 30.30 -8.66 -23.72
C ALA A 167 29.84 -8.75 -22.25
N GLN A 168 28.58 -9.16 -22.00
CA GLN A 168 28.10 -9.43 -20.63
C GLN A 168 28.87 -10.58 -19.96
N SER A 169 29.22 -11.61 -20.72
CA SER A 169 29.96 -12.77 -20.21
C SER A 169 31.37 -12.40 -19.78
N GLU A 170 32.08 -11.64 -20.63
CA GLU A 170 33.42 -11.14 -20.34
C GLU A 170 33.41 -10.15 -19.17
N ALA A 171 32.44 -9.24 -19.12
CA ALA A 171 32.29 -8.30 -18.00
C ALA A 171 32.01 -9.02 -16.67
N LEU A 172 31.15 -10.04 -16.67
CA LEU A 172 30.87 -10.83 -15.47
C LEU A 172 32.09 -11.65 -15.03
N ALA A 173 32.87 -12.17 -15.99
CA ALA A 173 34.11 -12.88 -15.68
C ALA A 173 35.13 -11.97 -14.99
N LEU A 174 35.17 -10.68 -15.34
CA LEU A 174 36.06 -9.69 -14.74
C LEU A 174 35.52 -9.09 -13.43
N CYS A 175 34.19 -8.90 -13.30
CA CYS A 175 33.57 -8.22 -12.17
C CYS A 175 33.94 -8.87 -10.82
N ASP A 176 34.39 -8.07 -9.86
CA ASP A 176 34.79 -8.58 -8.54
C ASP A 176 34.63 -7.52 -7.43
N THR A 177 33.37 -7.16 -7.19
CA THR A 177 32.97 -6.09 -6.26
C THR A 177 32.61 -6.61 -4.86
N GLU A 178 32.68 -5.75 -3.86
CA GLU A 178 32.15 -5.97 -2.51
C GLU A 178 30.82 -5.24 -2.27
N ALA A 179 30.31 -4.55 -3.29
CA ALA A 179 28.99 -3.94 -3.28
C ALA A 179 27.97 -4.80 -4.06
N VAL A 180 26.69 -4.59 -3.78
CA VAL A 180 25.58 -5.19 -4.51
C VAL A 180 24.49 -4.13 -4.69
N ARG A 181 23.79 -4.17 -5.83
CA ARG A 181 22.66 -3.30 -6.11
C ARG A 181 21.35 -4.03 -5.92
N LEU A 182 20.48 -3.49 -5.09
CA LEU A 182 19.08 -3.83 -5.07
C LEU A 182 18.40 -3.17 -6.27
N ALA A 183 18.22 -3.94 -7.35
CA ALA A 183 17.63 -3.45 -8.58
C ALA A 183 16.10 -3.34 -8.47
N ARG A 184 15.45 -4.38 -7.94
CA ARG A 184 13.98 -4.41 -7.77
C ARG A 184 13.58 -5.16 -6.51
N VAL A 185 12.50 -4.68 -5.89
CA VAL A 185 11.71 -5.42 -4.89
C VAL A 185 10.27 -5.31 -5.34
N VAL A 186 9.69 -6.44 -5.73
CA VAL A 186 8.32 -6.48 -6.19
C VAL A 186 7.55 -7.42 -5.29
N VAL A 187 6.41 -6.91 -4.83
CA VAL A 187 5.49 -7.64 -3.96
C VAL A 187 4.12 -7.56 -4.59
N HIS A 188 3.40 -8.67 -4.56
CA HIS A 188 2.03 -8.76 -5.04
C HIS A 188 1.16 -7.67 -4.38
N PRO A 189 0.32 -6.93 -5.13
CA PRO A 189 -0.42 -5.77 -4.62
C PRO A 189 -1.13 -5.98 -3.29
N ASP A 190 -1.82 -7.12 -3.13
CA ASP A 190 -2.57 -7.46 -1.91
C ASP A 190 -1.68 -7.67 -0.66
N TYR A 191 -0.39 -7.94 -0.86
CA TYR A 191 0.58 -8.22 0.20
C TYR A 191 1.59 -7.07 0.42
N ARG A 192 1.58 -6.01 -0.41
CA ARG A 192 2.49 -4.84 -0.25
C ARG A 192 2.30 -4.16 1.10
N ALA A 193 1.04 -4.05 1.50
CA ALA A 193 0.60 -3.45 2.75
C ALA A 193 0.99 -4.26 4.00
N GLU A 194 1.41 -5.51 3.82
CA GLU A 194 1.67 -6.51 4.85
C GLU A 194 3.16 -6.58 5.22
N GLY A 195 3.99 -5.60 4.88
CA GLY A 195 5.41 -5.62 5.26
C GLY A 195 6.23 -6.75 4.62
N LEU A 196 5.66 -7.47 3.66
CA LEU A 196 6.36 -8.51 2.91
C LEU A 196 7.57 -7.95 2.16
N GLY A 197 7.54 -6.66 1.77
CA GLY A 197 8.71 -6.00 1.19
C GLY A 197 9.91 -5.89 2.14
N ARG A 198 9.67 -5.74 3.46
CA ARG A 198 10.75 -5.78 4.46
C ARG A 198 11.30 -7.20 4.62
N LEU A 199 10.41 -8.19 4.73
CA LEU A 199 10.81 -9.60 4.82
C LEU A 199 11.59 -10.05 3.58
N ALA A 200 11.15 -9.62 2.39
CA ALA A 200 11.84 -9.86 1.11
C ALA A 200 13.29 -9.37 1.16
N LEU A 201 13.49 -8.17 1.71
CA LEU A 201 14.80 -7.56 1.82
C LEU A 201 15.66 -8.23 2.90
N GLU A 202 15.08 -8.62 4.04
CA GLU A 202 15.76 -9.41 5.08
C GLU A 202 16.23 -10.76 4.50
N ALA A 203 15.38 -11.45 3.74
CA ALA A 203 15.73 -12.69 3.04
C ALA A 203 16.82 -12.47 1.99
N ALA A 204 16.74 -11.38 1.22
CA ALA A 204 17.77 -11.01 0.24
C ALA A 204 19.12 -10.73 0.91
N VAL A 205 19.14 -10.05 2.07
CA VAL A 205 20.37 -9.80 2.84
C VAL A 205 20.98 -11.12 3.34
N ALA A 206 20.16 -12.05 3.85
CA ALA A 206 20.62 -13.38 4.24
C ALA A 206 21.25 -14.13 3.04
N TRP A 207 20.56 -14.10 1.89
CA TRP A 207 21.05 -14.71 0.66
C TRP A 207 22.35 -14.09 0.14
N ILE A 208 22.49 -12.75 0.19
CA ILE A 208 23.72 -12.04 -0.12
C ILE A 208 24.87 -12.51 0.77
N ARG A 209 24.63 -12.63 2.09
CA ARG A 209 25.67 -13.04 3.05
C ARG A 209 26.11 -14.48 2.85
N GLU A 210 25.17 -15.38 2.58
CA GLU A 210 25.45 -16.80 2.37
C GLU A 210 26.14 -17.07 1.03
N ARG A 211 25.60 -16.50 -0.06
CA ARG A 211 25.97 -16.85 -1.44
C ARG A 211 26.81 -15.80 -2.15
N ARG A 212 27.09 -14.65 -1.51
CA ARG A 212 27.93 -13.56 -2.06
C ARG A 212 27.40 -13.01 -3.39
N ILE A 213 26.08 -12.95 -3.48
CA ILE A 213 25.33 -12.52 -4.67
C ILE A 213 25.71 -11.08 -5.05
N PRO A 214 25.81 -10.75 -6.35
CA PRO A 214 25.49 -11.61 -7.49
C PRO A 214 26.65 -12.39 -8.12
N GLU A 215 27.90 -11.96 -7.93
CA GLU A 215 29.06 -12.58 -8.58
C GLU A 215 29.53 -13.86 -7.88
N MET A 216 29.08 -14.11 -6.64
CA MET A 216 29.41 -15.29 -5.83
C MET A 216 30.91 -15.40 -5.48
N ARG A 217 31.62 -14.26 -5.42
CA ARG A 217 33.08 -14.18 -5.21
C ARG A 217 33.44 -13.65 -3.82
N LYS A 218 33.38 -12.33 -3.64
CA LYS A 218 33.72 -11.63 -2.40
C LYS A 218 32.53 -11.46 -1.46
N PRO A 219 32.75 -11.47 -0.13
CA PRO A 219 31.76 -11.00 0.83
C PRO A 219 31.28 -9.59 0.48
N LYS A 220 29.98 -9.33 0.64
CA LYS A 220 29.40 -8.03 0.33
C LYS A 220 29.36 -7.15 1.57
N GLN A 221 29.92 -5.96 1.47
CA GLN A 221 29.99 -4.95 2.53
C GLN A 221 28.78 -4.02 2.50
N VAL A 222 28.20 -3.79 1.32
CA VAL A 222 27.18 -2.77 1.13
C VAL A 222 26.13 -3.18 0.10
N LEU A 223 24.86 -2.88 0.40
CA LEU A 223 23.73 -2.98 -0.52
C LEU A 223 23.23 -1.59 -0.86
N GLU A 224 23.27 -1.22 -2.14
CA GLU A 224 22.87 0.10 -2.62
C GLU A 224 21.63 0.04 -3.52
N THR A 225 20.88 1.13 -3.60
CA THR A 225 19.73 1.23 -4.52
C THR A 225 19.47 2.66 -4.94
N VAL A 226 18.83 2.79 -6.10
CA VAL A 226 18.28 4.06 -6.59
C VAL A 226 16.77 3.88 -6.71
N ALA A 227 16.00 4.56 -5.87
CA ALA A 227 14.58 4.29 -5.72
C ALA A 227 13.75 5.58 -5.59
N GLN A 228 13.05 5.97 -6.67
CA GLN A 228 12.18 7.15 -6.65
C GLN A 228 11.03 7.03 -5.65
N MET A 229 10.49 5.82 -5.48
CA MET A 229 9.37 5.57 -4.57
C MET A 229 9.74 5.65 -3.09
N ALA A 230 11.04 5.62 -2.76
CA ALA A 230 11.51 5.80 -1.38
C ALA A 230 11.09 7.15 -0.77
N ARG A 231 10.76 8.15 -1.62
CA ARG A 231 10.19 9.44 -1.17
C ARG A 231 8.81 9.31 -0.53
N TYR A 232 8.02 8.33 -0.99
CA TYR A 232 6.61 8.18 -0.65
C TYR A 232 6.32 6.92 0.17
N ASN A 233 7.33 6.07 0.36
CA ASN A 233 7.17 4.82 1.10
C ASN A 233 8.42 4.55 1.98
N PRO A 234 8.25 4.41 3.31
CA PRO A 234 9.37 4.22 4.23
C PRO A 234 9.94 2.80 4.25
N PHE A 235 9.51 1.86 3.41
CA PHE A 235 9.89 0.45 3.59
C PHE A 235 11.41 0.21 3.55
N LEU A 236 12.16 0.89 2.67
CA LEU A 236 13.61 0.79 2.60
C LEU A 236 14.25 1.33 3.90
N GLU A 237 13.79 2.47 4.39
CA GLU A 237 14.29 3.06 5.65
C GLU A 237 13.98 2.18 6.86
N ARG A 238 12.78 1.61 6.91
CA ARG A 238 12.37 0.64 7.95
C ARG A 238 13.21 -0.63 7.90
N ALA A 239 13.76 -0.98 6.75
CA ALA A 239 14.71 -2.08 6.57
C ALA A 239 16.17 -1.66 6.81
N GLY A 240 16.42 -0.40 7.18
CA GLY A 240 17.74 0.09 7.59
C GLY A 240 18.50 0.92 6.55
N PHE A 241 17.99 1.06 5.33
CA PHE A 241 18.63 1.90 4.32
C PHE A 241 18.75 3.35 4.79
N LYS A 242 19.90 3.96 4.52
CA LYS A 242 20.18 5.38 4.74
C LYS A 242 20.19 6.11 3.41
N TYR A 243 19.45 7.21 3.36
CA TYR A 243 19.50 8.15 2.26
C TYR A 243 20.87 8.86 2.19
N ILE A 244 21.46 8.93 1.00
CA ILE A 244 22.76 9.57 0.75
C ILE A 244 22.62 10.93 0.05
N GLY A 245 21.63 11.04 -0.83
CA GLY A 245 21.42 12.20 -1.69
C GLY A 245 20.72 11.81 -2.99
N GLU A 246 20.55 12.78 -3.88
CA GLU A 246 19.98 12.52 -5.20
C GLU A 246 21.09 12.16 -6.19
N THR A 247 20.83 11.21 -7.07
CA THR A 247 21.69 10.92 -8.21
C THR A 247 21.72 12.11 -9.17
N ALA A 248 22.62 12.11 -10.16
CA ALA A 248 22.61 13.10 -11.24
C ALA A 248 21.25 13.27 -11.93
N SER A 249 20.47 12.17 -12.03
CA SER A 249 19.11 12.17 -12.59
C SER A 249 18.02 12.59 -11.59
N GLY A 250 18.36 13.06 -10.40
CA GLY A 250 17.39 13.49 -9.37
C GLY A 250 16.69 12.33 -8.65
N ARG A 251 17.17 11.09 -8.80
CA ARG A 251 16.58 9.93 -8.14
C ARG A 251 17.25 9.70 -6.78
N PRO A 252 16.51 9.34 -5.70
CA PRO A 252 17.12 9.08 -4.41
C PRO A 252 18.09 7.91 -4.45
N PHE A 253 19.30 8.12 -3.94
CA PHE A 253 20.31 7.09 -3.71
C PHE A 253 20.33 6.69 -2.23
N LEU A 254 20.15 5.41 -1.95
CA LEU A 254 20.12 4.86 -0.60
C LEU A 254 21.09 3.69 -0.46
N VAL A 255 21.61 3.53 0.77
CA VAL A 255 22.61 2.52 1.10
C VAL A 255 22.26 1.81 2.40
N LEU A 256 22.36 0.49 2.40
CA LEU A 256 22.30 -0.38 3.57
C LEU A 256 23.69 -0.99 3.82
N PRO A 257 24.35 -0.70 4.96
CA PRO A 257 25.59 -1.37 5.33
C PRO A 257 25.31 -2.83 5.71
N LEU A 258 26.13 -3.76 5.21
CA LEU A 258 26.02 -5.19 5.49
C LEU A 258 27.05 -5.67 6.51
N SER A 259 28.09 -4.86 6.77
CA SER A 259 29.16 -5.09 7.74
C SER A 259 29.34 -3.92 8.71
N GLY A 260 30.00 -4.17 9.84
CA GLY A 260 30.31 -3.13 10.82
C GLY A 260 31.34 -2.10 10.31
N GLU A 261 32.16 -2.47 9.33
CA GLU A 261 33.07 -1.53 8.67
C GLU A 261 32.30 -0.55 7.76
N ALA A 262 31.37 -1.06 6.94
CA ALA A 262 30.51 -0.23 6.11
C ALA A 262 29.64 0.73 6.95
N GLU A 263 29.13 0.28 8.10
CA GLU A 263 28.39 1.15 9.04
C GLU A 263 29.26 2.32 9.51
N LYS A 264 30.51 2.08 9.93
CA LYS A 264 31.42 3.15 10.38
C LYS A 264 31.71 4.18 9.28
N PHE A 265 31.96 3.71 8.05
CA PHE A 265 32.15 4.60 6.90
C PHE A 265 30.92 5.47 6.66
N LEU A 266 29.74 4.85 6.64
CA LEU A 266 28.47 5.52 6.39
C LEU A 266 28.12 6.53 7.50
N GLU A 267 28.25 6.17 8.77
CA GLU A 267 28.02 7.08 9.90
C GLU A 267 28.97 8.28 9.87
N ASN A 268 30.26 8.05 9.55
CA ASN A 268 31.23 9.11 9.43
C ASN A 268 30.87 10.08 8.29
N PHE A 269 30.42 9.55 7.15
CA PHE A 269 29.92 10.35 6.04
C PHE A 269 28.69 11.17 6.44
N LEU A 270 27.66 10.53 7.02
CA LEU A 270 26.42 11.20 7.46
C LEU A 270 26.69 12.33 8.48
N ARG A 271 27.76 12.23 9.27
CA ARG A 271 28.16 13.27 10.23
C ARG A 271 28.93 14.42 9.59
N LYS A 272 29.82 14.14 8.64
CA LYS A 272 30.78 15.11 8.09
C LYS A 272 30.25 15.83 6.84
N ASP A 273 29.55 15.12 5.98
CA ASP A 273 29.09 15.67 4.71
C ASP A 273 28.08 16.81 4.95
N PRO A 274 28.26 18.00 4.33
CA PRO A 274 27.42 19.17 4.59
C PRO A 274 25.94 18.97 4.29
N LEU A 275 25.59 18.12 3.33
CA LEU A 275 24.20 17.81 2.97
C LEU A 275 23.66 16.66 3.81
N ALA A 276 24.46 15.60 3.97
CA ALA A 276 24.03 14.39 4.66
C ALA A 276 23.72 14.62 6.14
N LYS A 277 24.44 15.53 6.80
CA LYS A 277 24.20 15.90 8.21
C LYS A 277 22.83 16.52 8.46
N VAL A 278 22.22 17.13 7.43
CA VAL A 278 20.90 17.77 7.54
C VAL A 278 19.81 16.72 7.61
N HIS A 279 19.82 15.74 6.71
CA HIS A 279 18.79 14.71 6.63
C HIS A 279 19.10 13.46 7.47
N LYS A 280 20.35 13.28 7.91
CA LYS A 280 20.79 12.19 8.81
C LYS A 280 20.37 10.80 8.32
N GLY A 281 20.50 10.57 7.01
CA GLY A 281 20.10 9.31 6.39
C GLY A 281 18.59 9.10 6.21
N LYS A 282 17.73 10.09 6.50
CA LYS A 282 16.28 10.00 6.30
C LYS A 282 15.83 10.76 5.05
N LEU A 283 15.03 10.13 4.22
CA LEU A 283 14.38 10.64 3.03
C LEU A 283 12.88 10.80 3.25
N TYR A 284 12.20 9.73 3.65
CA TYR A 284 10.76 9.70 3.86
C TYR A 284 10.38 10.58 5.05
N ARG A 285 9.36 11.40 4.83
CA ARG A 285 8.75 12.22 5.87
C ARG A 285 7.26 11.91 5.88
N PRO A 286 6.71 11.38 6.98
CA PRO A 286 5.27 11.22 7.12
C PRO A 286 4.60 12.58 6.88
N ALA A 287 3.67 12.62 5.95
CA ALA A 287 2.93 13.82 5.59
C ALA A 287 1.63 13.92 6.39
N PHE A 288 1.09 12.80 6.90
CA PHE A 288 -0.12 12.83 7.73
C PHE A 288 0.18 13.46 9.10
N PRO A 289 -0.31 14.69 9.38
CA PRO A 289 -0.01 15.37 10.63
C PRO A 289 -0.84 14.77 11.77
N LYS A 290 -0.35 14.92 13.00
CA LYS A 290 -1.23 14.72 14.16
C LYS A 290 -2.36 15.75 14.07
N VAL A 291 -3.59 15.30 14.27
CA VAL A 291 -4.73 16.22 14.34
C VAL A 291 -4.87 16.72 15.77
N GLU A 292 -5.34 17.95 15.93
CA GLU A 292 -5.81 18.41 17.23
C GLU A 292 -7.01 17.55 17.65
N PRO A 293 -6.89 16.77 18.75
CA PRO A 293 -7.98 15.91 19.20
C PRO A 293 -9.21 16.72 19.60
N LEU A 294 -10.36 16.06 19.71
CA LEU A 294 -11.55 16.69 20.29
C LEU A 294 -11.22 17.31 21.65
N ALA A 295 -11.60 18.58 21.86
CA ALA A 295 -11.31 19.33 23.07
C ALA A 295 -12.00 18.76 24.33
N GLY A 296 -13.02 17.93 24.14
CA GLY A 296 -13.74 17.24 25.19
C GLY A 296 -14.56 16.08 24.63
N PRO A 297 -15.26 15.32 25.48
CA PRO A 297 -16.07 14.20 25.05
C PRO A 297 -17.35 14.65 24.33
N ILE A 298 -17.84 13.81 23.43
CA ILE A 298 -19.17 13.94 22.84
C ILE A 298 -20.17 13.33 23.84
N ARG A 299 -21.23 14.08 24.20
CA ARG A 299 -22.22 13.62 25.19
C ARG A 299 -23.62 13.63 24.61
N LEU A 300 -24.25 12.46 24.56
CA LEU A 300 -25.69 12.33 24.36
C LEU A 300 -26.33 12.28 25.74
N GLN A 301 -27.26 13.20 26.02
CA GLN A 301 -27.96 13.29 27.30
C GLN A 301 -29.45 13.13 27.07
N ARG A 302 -30.01 12.05 27.60
CA ARG A 302 -31.44 11.74 27.56
C ARG A 302 -32.06 11.75 26.17
N VAL A 303 -31.29 11.36 25.15
CA VAL A 303 -31.70 11.45 23.75
C VAL A 303 -32.81 10.44 23.45
N SER A 304 -33.97 10.93 23.03
CA SER A 304 -35.05 10.09 22.52
C SER A 304 -35.31 10.42 21.05
N TYR A 305 -35.27 9.41 20.19
CA TYR A 305 -35.40 9.57 18.75
C TYR A 305 -36.45 8.62 18.19
N ARG A 306 -37.36 9.18 17.39
CA ARG A 306 -38.40 8.43 16.68
C ARG A 306 -38.21 8.62 15.18
N TYR A 307 -38.14 7.51 14.47
CA TYR A 307 -38.21 7.50 13.03
C TYR A 307 -39.68 7.45 12.60
N GLU A 308 -40.07 8.36 11.71
CA GLU A 308 -41.40 8.38 11.10
C GLU A 308 -41.24 8.28 9.58
N ASN A 309 -41.90 7.29 8.98
CA ASN A 309 -42.00 7.17 7.53
C ASN A 309 -43.47 7.12 7.13
N VAL A 310 -43.88 8.04 6.28
CA VAL A 310 -45.25 8.11 5.76
C VAL A 310 -45.25 7.39 4.42
N LEU A 311 -45.79 6.17 4.40
CA LEU A 311 -46.03 5.45 3.15
C LEU A 311 -47.25 6.09 2.48
N ASP A 312 -46.99 6.82 1.41
CA ASP A 312 -47.98 7.51 0.60
C ASP A 312 -48.10 6.85 -0.78
N LEU A 313 -49.33 6.52 -1.17
CA LEU A 313 -49.66 5.87 -2.43
C LEU A 313 -49.70 6.87 -3.59
N SER A 314 -49.76 8.18 -3.31
CA SER A 314 -49.94 9.25 -4.31
C SER A 314 -48.89 9.30 -5.42
N ARG A 315 -47.73 8.65 -5.23
CA ARG A 315 -46.61 8.60 -6.18
C ARG A 315 -46.51 7.30 -6.99
N MET A 316 -47.43 6.36 -6.79
CA MET A 316 -47.44 5.08 -7.49
C MET A 316 -48.33 5.13 -8.75
N ALA A 317 -48.15 4.22 -9.70
CA ALA A 317 -49.05 4.12 -10.84
C ALA A 317 -50.46 3.69 -10.40
N GLU A 318 -51.50 4.19 -11.06
CA GLU A 318 -52.91 3.98 -10.72
C GLU A 318 -53.30 2.49 -10.50
N PRO A 319 -52.88 1.53 -11.37
CA PRO A 319 -53.21 0.12 -11.14
C PRO A 319 -52.58 -0.47 -9.86
N VAL A 320 -51.43 0.06 -9.44
CA VAL A 320 -50.73 -0.35 -8.20
C VAL A 320 -51.41 0.27 -6.98
N GLN A 321 -51.85 1.52 -7.11
CA GLN A 321 -52.65 2.17 -6.06
C GLN A 321 -53.94 1.41 -5.81
N ASP A 322 -54.68 1.06 -6.87
CA ASP A 322 -55.94 0.31 -6.78
C ASP A 322 -55.76 -1.06 -6.16
N ALA A 323 -54.71 -1.79 -6.53
CA ALA A 323 -54.37 -3.07 -5.92
C ALA A 323 -54.08 -2.92 -4.42
N LEU A 324 -53.28 -1.93 -4.00
CA LEU A 324 -52.96 -1.69 -2.60
C LEU A 324 -54.16 -1.19 -1.80
N LEU A 325 -55.03 -0.37 -2.40
CA LEU A 325 -56.30 0.06 -1.84
C LEU A 325 -57.27 -1.11 -1.65
N ALA A 326 -57.29 -2.08 -2.57
CA ALA A 326 -58.07 -3.31 -2.44
C ALA A 326 -57.60 -4.19 -1.25
N PHE A 327 -56.32 -4.11 -0.86
CA PHE A 327 -55.80 -4.68 0.39
C PHE A 327 -55.97 -3.76 1.62
N GLY A 328 -56.68 -2.64 1.49
CA GLY A 328 -56.96 -1.71 2.58
C GLY A 328 -55.80 -0.78 2.96
N VAL A 329 -54.73 -0.75 2.18
CA VAL A 329 -53.59 0.15 2.40
C VAL A 329 -53.95 1.51 1.80
N ARG A 330 -54.09 2.56 2.63
CA ARG A 330 -54.44 3.93 2.18
C ARG A 330 -53.32 4.93 2.42
N LYS A 331 -52.95 5.12 3.68
CA LYS A 331 -51.81 5.92 4.14
C LYS A 331 -51.41 5.40 5.50
N ARG A 332 -50.15 4.99 5.68
CA ARG A 332 -49.66 4.48 6.98
C ARG A 332 -48.42 5.26 7.38
N ALA A 333 -48.54 6.04 8.46
CA ALA A 333 -47.37 6.57 9.16
C ALA A 333 -46.80 5.44 10.03
N ILE A 334 -45.65 4.90 9.62
CA ILE A 334 -44.91 3.95 10.45
C ILE A 334 -44.01 4.77 11.36
N GLN A 335 -44.36 4.81 12.64
CA GLN A 335 -43.54 5.41 13.68
C GLN A 335 -42.81 4.32 14.46
N ARG A 336 -41.48 4.37 14.46
CA ARG A 336 -40.63 3.47 15.22
C ARG A 336 -39.72 4.27 16.14
N VAL A 337 -39.84 4.04 17.45
CA VAL A 337 -38.89 4.59 18.43
C VAL A 337 -37.59 3.82 18.30
N ILE A 338 -36.50 4.54 18.02
CA ILE A 338 -35.16 3.95 17.86
C ILE A 338 -34.36 4.08 19.17
N PHE A 339 -34.45 5.24 19.84
CA PHE A 339 -33.78 5.50 21.12
C PHE A 339 -34.75 6.06 22.14
N ARG A 340 -34.64 5.61 23.39
CA ARG A 340 -35.39 6.08 24.56
C ARG A 340 -34.38 6.54 25.61
N ASN A 341 -34.37 7.83 25.93
CA ASN A 341 -33.56 8.39 27.01
C ASN A 341 -32.07 7.96 26.98
N LEU A 342 -31.47 7.92 25.78
CA LEU A 342 -30.11 7.46 25.55
C LEU A 342 -29.10 8.41 26.22
N ASN A 343 -28.23 7.84 27.06
CA ASN A 343 -27.07 8.52 27.61
C ASN A 343 -25.81 7.82 27.10
N LEU A 344 -24.94 8.57 26.41
CA LEU A 344 -23.72 8.05 25.83
C LEU A 344 -22.61 9.10 25.92
N THR A 345 -21.39 8.67 26.23
CA THR A 345 -20.20 9.51 26.20
C THR A 345 -19.14 8.86 25.32
N VAL A 346 -18.64 9.59 24.32
CA VAL A 346 -17.50 9.18 23.48
C VAL A 346 -16.31 10.05 23.85
N GLU A 347 -15.26 9.42 24.38
CA GLU A 347 -14.06 10.12 24.83
C GLU A 347 -13.17 10.50 23.63
N PRO A 348 -12.43 11.63 23.68
CA PRO A 348 -11.46 11.98 22.65
C PRO A 348 -10.44 10.85 22.43
N LYS A 349 -10.02 10.65 21.18
CA LYS A 349 -9.03 9.64 20.75
C LYS A 349 -9.47 8.18 20.95
N SER A 350 -10.72 7.95 21.35
CA SER A 350 -11.25 6.59 21.49
C SER A 350 -11.68 6.01 20.14
N VAL A 351 -11.55 4.70 20.02
CA VAL A 351 -12.11 3.86 18.96
C VAL A 351 -13.32 3.15 19.55
N VAL A 352 -14.52 3.51 19.09
CA VAL A 352 -15.80 2.99 19.61
C VAL A 352 -16.53 2.20 18.54
N ALA A 353 -16.89 0.96 18.87
CA ALA A 353 -17.66 0.10 17.98
C ALA A 353 -19.16 0.17 18.29
N LEU A 354 -19.99 0.21 17.26
CA LEU A 354 -21.44 0.04 17.32
C LEU A 354 -21.78 -1.33 16.74
N VAL A 355 -22.29 -2.23 17.57
CA VAL A 355 -22.72 -3.58 17.19
C VAL A 355 -24.21 -3.76 17.47
N GLY A 356 -24.87 -4.70 16.79
CA GLY A 356 -26.29 -4.97 16.99
C GLY A 356 -26.99 -5.38 15.71
N ALA A 357 -28.22 -5.87 15.83
CA ALA A 357 -29.01 -6.38 14.69
C ALA A 357 -29.21 -5.33 13.58
N SER A 358 -29.53 -5.80 12.37
CA SER A 358 -29.94 -4.90 11.28
C SER A 358 -31.19 -4.11 11.68
N GLY A 359 -31.20 -2.81 11.37
CA GLY A 359 -32.29 -1.92 11.77
C GLY A 359 -32.38 -1.62 13.28
N ALA A 360 -31.35 -1.93 14.08
CA ALA A 360 -31.32 -1.62 15.51
C ALA A 360 -31.10 -0.13 15.83
N GLY A 361 -30.57 0.65 14.88
CA GLY A 361 -30.35 2.10 15.04
C GLY A 361 -28.91 2.58 14.90
N LYS A 362 -27.95 1.70 14.57
CA LYS A 362 -26.52 2.04 14.42
C LYS A 362 -26.27 3.22 13.47
N SER A 363 -26.73 3.11 12.22
CA SER A 363 -26.66 4.18 11.22
C SER A 363 -27.40 5.45 11.66
N THR A 364 -28.48 5.31 12.44
CA THR A 364 -29.21 6.46 12.99
C THR A 364 -28.39 7.18 14.06
N LEU A 365 -27.67 6.45 14.92
CA LEU A 365 -26.76 7.06 15.90
C LEU A 365 -25.62 7.81 15.19
N LEU A 366 -24.98 7.19 14.20
CA LEU A 366 -23.94 7.85 13.40
C LEU A 366 -24.48 9.10 12.68
N ARG A 367 -25.69 9.04 12.11
CA ARG A 367 -26.36 10.20 11.49
C ARG A 367 -26.61 11.33 12.48
N LEU A 368 -27.02 11.01 13.71
CA LEU A 368 -27.24 12.01 14.76
C LEU A 368 -25.93 12.66 15.21
N LEU A 369 -24.86 11.89 15.33
CA LEU A 369 -23.52 12.41 15.64
C LEU A 369 -23.03 13.34 14.53
N TRP A 370 -23.12 12.91 13.27
CA TRP A 370 -22.77 13.76 12.13
C TRP A 370 -23.61 15.04 12.08
N ALA A 371 -24.93 14.92 12.24
CA ALA A 371 -25.84 16.05 12.22
C ALA A 371 -25.55 17.06 13.34
N ALA A 372 -25.21 16.60 14.54
CA ALA A 372 -24.83 17.47 15.64
C ALA A 372 -23.47 18.15 15.41
N ALA A 373 -22.51 17.47 14.79
CA ALA A 373 -21.21 18.04 14.46
C ALA A 373 -21.28 19.09 13.33
N GLU A 374 -22.12 18.86 12.31
CA GLU A 374 -22.31 19.76 11.16
C GLU A 374 -23.44 20.80 11.36
N GLY A 375 -24.07 20.85 12.53
CA GLY A 375 -25.18 21.78 12.81
C GLY A 375 -26.43 21.57 11.95
N GLN A 376 -26.74 20.33 11.58
CA GLN A 376 -27.88 19.99 10.70
C GLN A 376 -29.22 20.00 11.47
N GLU A 377 -29.76 21.20 11.72
CA GLU A 377 -30.96 21.42 12.54
C GLU A 377 -32.18 20.59 12.10
N LYS A 378 -32.38 20.38 10.79
CA LYS A 378 -33.52 19.59 10.29
C LYS A 378 -33.52 18.13 10.77
N ILE A 379 -32.33 17.55 10.96
CA ILE A 379 -32.18 16.18 11.47
C ILE A 379 -32.36 16.19 12.99
N LEU A 380 -31.75 17.17 13.66
CA LEU A 380 -31.81 17.31 15.13
C LEU A 380 -33.22 17.69 15.64
N ALA A 381 -34.02 18.39 14.84
CA ALA A 381 -35.42 18.70 15.15
C ALA A 381 -36.32 17.46 15.28
N ARG A 382 -35.85 16.29 14.82
CA ARG A 382 -36.55 15.00 14.99
C ARG A 382 -36.32 14.37 16.36
N LEU A 383 -35.44 14.94 17.17
CA LEU A 383 -35.27 14.54 18.57
C LEU A 383 -36.54 14.89 19.35
N GLN A 384 -37.07 13.92 20.08
CA GLN A 384 -38.25 14.13 20.92
C GLN A 384 -37.88 14.75 22.26
N SER A 385 -36.68 14.45 22.75
CA SER A 385 -36.11 14.97 24.00
C SER A 385 -34.61 14.72 24.04
N GLY A 386 -33.94 15.40 24.97
CA GLY A 386 -32.50 15.29 25.17
C GLY A 386 -31.69 16.22 24.26
N ARG A 387 -30.37 16.16 24.41
CA ARG A 387 -29.42 16.96 23.61
C ARG A 387 -28.16 16.17 23.30
N ILE A 388 -27.48 16.59 22.22
CA ILE A 388 -26.19 16.07 21.82
C ILE A 388 -25.20 17.23 21.96
N GLU A 389 -24.26 17.12 22.89
CA GLU A 389 -23.21 18.10 23.12
C GLU A 389 -21.98 17.69 22.30
N MET A 390 -21.57 18.58 21.39
CA MET A 390 -20.37 18.45 20.58
C MET A 390 -19.27 19.40 21.05
N PRO A 391 -18.00 18.98 21.08
CA PRO A 391 -16.87 19.87 21.29
C PRO A 391 -16.78 20.94 20.20
N GLN A 392 -16.37 22.15 20.57
CA GLN A 392 -16.33 23.29 19.64
C GLN A 392 -15.34 23.12 18.48
N ASN A 393 -14.26 22.34 18.67
CA ASN A 393 -13.23 22.11 17.66
C ASN A 393 -13.52 20.89 16.77
N VAL A 394 -14.75 20.36 16.74
CA VAL A 394 -15.10 19.17 15.96
C VAL A 394 -14.92 19.42 14.46
N ARG A 395 -14.23 18.48 13.79
CA ARG A 395 -14.13 18.35 12.34
C ARG A 395 -14.47 16.91 12.00
N VAL A 396 -15.70 16.71 11.52
CA VAL A 396 -16.24 15.37 11.26
C VAL A 396 -16.03 14.97 9.80
N ALA A 397 -15.66 13.71 9.58
CA ALA A 397 -15.81 13.04 8.30
C ALA A 397 -16.68 11.80 8.51
N ALA A 398 -17.67 11.58 7.65
CA ALA A 398 -18.62 10.50 7.82
C ALA A 398 -18.83 9.72 6.51
N TYR A 399 -18.96 8.40 6.64
CA TYR A 399 -19.42 7.52 5.57
C TYR A 399 -20.67 6.77 6.02
N LEU A 400 -21.80 7.11 5.41
CA LEU A 400 -23.09 6.43 5.55
C LEU A 400 -23.55 6.01 4.16
N PRO A 401 -23.44 4.72 3.77
CA PRO A 401 -23.79 4.24 2.43
C PRO A 401 -25.19 4.71 1.99
N GLY A 402 -25.29 5.26 0.77
CA GLY A 402 -26.52 5.78 0.20
C GLY A 402 -27.03 7.12 0.77
N GLU A 403 -26.39 7.67 1.80
CA GLU A 403 -26.79 8.93 2.45
C GLU A 403 -25.67 9.98 2.43
N LEU A 404 -24.50 9.63 2.94
CA LEU A 404 -23.31 10.47 3.03
C LEU A 404 -22.14 9.73 2.41
N GLU A 405 -21.86 10.03 1.15
CA GLU A 405 -20.73 9.44 0.42
C GLU A 405 -19.79 10.51 -0.14
N PRO A 406 -18.47 10.26 -0.09
CA PRO A 406 -17.50 11.06 -0.81
C PRO A 406 -17.81 11.22 -2.31
N LYS A 407 -17.56 12.41 -2.84
CA LYS A 407 -17.78 12.74 -4.26
C LYS A 407 -16.44 12.83 -4.99
N PHE A 408 -16.20 11.91 -5.92
CA PHE A 408 -14.95 11.85 -6.69
C PHE A 408 -15.00 12.53 -8.07
N GLY A 409 -16.20 12.82 -8.59
CA GLY A 409 -16.32 13.38 -9.94
C GLY A 409 -15.73 12.46 -11.02
N ARG A 410 -15.03 13.05 -12.01
CA ARG A 410 -14.44 12.34 -13.16
C ARG A 410 -12.91 12.33 -13.17
N ALA A 411 -12.27 12.99 -12.21
CA ALA A 411 -10.81 13.03 -12.10
C ALA A 411 -10.26 11.69 -11.58
N ALA A 412 -8.95 11.52 -11.72
CA ALA A 412 -8.25 10.39 -11.14
C ALA A 412 -8.29 10.45 -9.61
N ILE A 413 -8.34 9.31 -8.92
CA ILE A 413 -8.45 9.30 -7.46
C ILE A 413 -7.31 10.04 -6.77
N LEU A 414 -6.07 9.95 -7.28
CA LEU A 414 -4.93 10.66 -6.69
C LEU A 414 -5.08 12.17 -6.83
N GLU A 415 -5.60 12.64 -7.96
CA GLU A 415 -5.83 14.06 -8.23
C GLU A 415 -6.90 14.62 -7.29
N VAL A 416 -8.02 13.90 -7.12
CA VAL A 416 -9.08 14.28 -6.15
C VAL A 416 -8.50 14.40 -4.73
N LEU A 417 -7.69 13.43 -4.30
CA LEU A 417 -7.09 13.47 -2.97
C LEU A 417 -6.01 14.55 -2.85
N TYR A 418 -5.27 14.83 -3.92
CA TYR A 418 -4.32 15.93 -3.96
C TYR A 418 -5.03 17.29 -3.82
N GLU A 419 -6.16 17.50 -4.51
CA GLU A 419 -6.97 18.72 -4.38
C GLU A 419 -7.46 18.94 -2.94
N LEU A 420 -7.89 17.87 -2.26
CA LEU A 420 -8.33 17.94 -0.86
C LEU A 420 -7.19 18.25 0.11
N THR A 421 -5.99 17.71 -0.17
CA THR A 421 -4.87 17.76 0.76
C THR A 421 -3.92 18.92 0.52
N GLY A 422 -3.81 19.40 -0.72
CA GLY A 422 -2.73 20.27 -1.18
C GLY A 422 -1.33 19.63 -1.11
N ASP A 423 -1.24 18.32 -0.87
CA ASP A 423 0.02 17.60 -0.65
C ASP A 423 -0.07 16.18 -1.22
N VAL A 424 0.66 15.96 -2.32
CA VAL A 424 0.70 14.66 -3.02
C VAL A 424 1.26 13.54 -2.14
N THR A 425 2.18 13.85 -1.22
CA THR A 425 2.76 12.86 -0.30
C THR A 425 1.70 12.38 0.67
N LEU A 426 0.88 13.31 1.20
CA LEU A 426 -0.25 12.97 2.05
C LEU A 426 -1.30 12.16 1.30
N ALA A 427 -1.65 12.56 0.07
CA ALA A 427 -2.59 11.83 -0.78
C ALA A 427 -2.16 10.37 -1.02
N ILE A 428 -0.87 10.15 -1.32
CA ILE A 428 -0.31 8.80 -1.48
C ILE A 428 -0.28 8.04 -0.14
N GLU A 429 0.06 8.72 0.97
CA GLU A 429 0.09 8.10 2.29
C GLU A 429 -1.29 7.57 2.70
N VAL A 430 -2.37 8.34 2.50
CA VAL A 430 -3.73 7.88 2.83
C VAL A 430 -4.20 6.73 1.94
N LEU A 431 -3.87 6.73 0.63
CA LEU A 431 -4.17 5.62 -0.27
C LEU A 431 -3.48 4.33 0.20
N ASN A 432 -2.20 4.43 0.58
CA ASN A 432 -1.44 3.30 1.10
C ASN A 432 -2.01 2.77 2.43
N VAL A 433 -2.45 3.66 3.33
CA VAL A 433 -3.08 3.28 4.61
C VAL A 433 -4.38 2.51 4.37
N THR A 434 -5.21 2.96 3.42
CA THR A 434 -6.47 2.27 3.11
C THR A 434 -6.30 1.08 2.18
N GLY A 435 -5.06 0.70 1.84
CA GLY A 435 -4.76 -0.51 1.09
C GLY A 435 -4.82 -0.35 -0.44
N ILE A 436 -4.85 0.87 -0.96
CA ILE A 436 -4.60 1.17 -2.38
C ILE A 436 -3.09 1.46 -2.52
N ALA A 437 -2.29 0.39 -2.57
CA ALA A 437 -0.83 0.48 -2.74
C ALA A 437 -0.37 0.16 -4.18
N ASP A 438 -1.34 -0.07 -5.09
CA ASP A 438 -1.06 -0.21 -6.50
C ASP A 438 -1.13 1.16 -7.19
N VAL A 439 0.05 1.65 -7.59
CA VAL A 439 0.22 2.96 -8.22
C VAL A 439 -0.54 3.04 -9.55
N VAL A 440 -0.79 1.90 -10.22
CA VAL A 440 -1.63 1.88 -11.43
C VAL A 440 -3.04 2.40 -11.14
N LEU A 441 -3.56 2.18 -9.93
CA LEU A 441 -4.88 2.67 -9.53
C LEU A 441 -4.89 4.18 -9.23
N TYR A 442 -3.74 4.83 -9.03
CA TYR A 442 -3.69 6.25 -8.70
C TYR A 442 -4.25 7.13 -9.82
N ARG A 443 -4.06 6.70 -11.08
CA ARG A 443 -4.61 7.33 -12.28
C ARG A 443 -6.03 6.89 -12.63
N ALA A 444 -6.58 5.89 -11.94
CA ALA A 444 -7.92 5.40 -12.22
C ALA A 444 -8.98 6.39 -11.72
N ARG A 445 -10.09 6.50 -12.45
CA ARG A 445 -11.28 7.21 -12.02
C ARG A 445 -12.06 6.35 -11.04
N PHE A 446 -12.79 6.98 -10.12
CA PHE A 446 -13.60 6.24 -9.15
C PHE A 446 -14.57 5.25 -9.80
N SER A 447 -15.12 5.56 -10.97
CA SER A 447 -16.01 4.67 -11.72
C SER A 447 -15.35 3.38 -12.22
N GLU A 448 -14.03 3.42 -12.46
CA GLU A 448 -13.22 2.31 -13.01
C GLU A 448 -12.77 1.33 -11.92
N LEU A 449 -12.90 1.72 -10.65
CA LEU A 449 -12.55 0.89 -9.52
C LEU A 449 -13.59 -0.22 -9.28
N SER A 450 -13.11 -1.39 -8.87
CA SER A 450 -13.96 -2.45 -8.29
C SER A 450 -14.65 -1.95 -7.02
N THR A 451 -15.74 -2.60 -6.60
CA THR A 451 -16.50 -2.20 -5.40
C THR A 451 -15.61 -2.13 -4.15
N GLY A 452 -14.73 -3.10 -3.94
CA GLY A 452 -13.79 -3.07 -2.80
C GLY A 452 -12.71 -1.99 -2.92
N GLN A 453 -12.27 -1.64 -4.13
CA GLN A 453 -11.37 -0.50 -4.33
C GLN A 453 -12.10 0.84 -4.08
N LYS A 454 -13.39 0.94 -4.45
CA LYS A 454 -14.23 2.10 -4.16
C LYS A 454 -14.36 2.34 -2.65
N GLU A 455 -14.58 1.30 -1.85
CA GLU A 455 -14.62 1.46 -0.39
C GLU A 455 -13.31 2.00 0.18
N ARG A 456 -12.18 1.45 -0.24
CA ARG A 456 -10.85 1.93 0.19
C ARG A 456 -10.58 3.37 -0.26
N ALA A 457 -11.03 3.74 -1.45
CA ALA A 457 -10.91 5.11 -1.96
C ALA A 457 -11.76 6.08 -1.13
N ARG A 458 -13.00 5.71 -0.78
CA ARG A 458 -13.87 6.51 0.09
C ARG A 458 -13.23 6.75 1.45
N LEU A 459 -12.65 5.72 2.07
CA LEU A 459 -11.90 5.89 3.32
C LEU A 459 -10.73 6.86 3.16
N ALA A 460 -9.96 6.75 2.07
CA ALA A 460 -8.82 7.63 1.81
C ALA A 460 -9.27 9.09 1.67
N TYR A 461 -10.40 9.32 0.99
CA TYR A 461 -11.03 10.63 0.89
C TYR A 461 -11.38 11.21 2.25
N LEU A 462 -12.03 10.44 3.13
CA LEU A 462 -12.41 10.93 4.46
C LEU A 462 -11.18 11.28 5.30
N LEU A 463 -10.12 10.48 5.20
CA LEU A 463 -8.86 10.73 5.90
C LEU A 463 -8.11 11.95 5.35
N SER A 464 -8.21 12.23 4.03
CA SER A 464 -7.66 13.43 3.40
C SER A 464 -8.24 14.73 3.96
N LEU A 465 -9.45 14.70 4.50
CA LEU A 465 -10.08 15.85 5.18
C LEU A 465 -9.47 16.15 6.56
N ARG A 466 -8.57 15.29 7.06
CA ARG A 466 -7.90 15.40 8.38
C ARG A 466 -8.90 15.61 9.53
N PRO A 467 -9.92 14.74 9.65
CA PRO A 467 -10.93 14.87 10.69
C PRO A 467 -10.32 14.62 12.08
N ASN A 468 -10.94 15.16 13.13
CA ASN A 468 -10.70 14.70 14.50
C ASN A 468 -11.84 13.82 15.04
N LEU A 469 -12.93 13.66 14.26
CA LEU A 469 -13.98 12.68 14.43
C LEU A 469 -14.26 11.95 13.11
N LEU A 470 -14.04 10.64 13.06
CA LEU A 470 -14.33 9.78 11.91
C LEU A 470 -15.52 8.87 12.23
N LEU A 471 -16.56 8.90 11.40
CA LEU A 471 -17.78 8.11 11.54
C LEU A 471 -17.92 7.14 10.36
N LEU A 472 -17.93 5.83 10.61
CA LEU A 472 -17.94 4.83 9.55
C LEU A 472 -19.08 3.81 9.71
N ASP A 473 -19.98 3.70 8.74
CA ASP A 473 -21.03 2.68 8.73
C ASP A 473 -20.72 1.58 7.71
N GLU A 474 -20.52 0.35 8.18
CA GLU A 474 -20.30 -0.85 7.36
C GLU A 474 -19.22 -0.67 6.26
N PHE A 475 -18.19 0.13 6.55
CA PHE A 475 -17.17 0.57 5.58
C PHE A 475 -16.38 -0.56 4.90
N ALA A 476 -16.43 -1.77 5.46
CA ALA A 476 -15.75 -2.96 4.94
C ALA A 476 -16.72 -4.01 4.36
N ALA A 477 -18.01 -3.70 4.18
CA ALA A 477 -19.02 -4.68 3.75
C ALA A 477 -18.72 -5.33 2.39
N HIS A 478 -18.05 -4.62 1.48
CA HIS A 478 -17.71 -5.10 0.14
C HIS A 478 -16.25 -5.56 -0.03
N LEU A 479 -15.55 -5.78 1.08
CA LEU A 479 -14.19 -6.33 1.09
C LEU A 479 -14.22 -7.82 1.44
N ASP A 480 -13.33 -8.61 0.81
CA ASP A 480 -13.04 -9.96 1.29
C ASP A 480 -12.52 -9.90 2.74
N SER A 481 -12.67 -11.00 3.50
CA SER A 481 -12.33 -11.02 4.92
C SER A 481 -10.90 -10.61 5.22
N ALA A 482 -9.93 -11.05 4.40
CA ALA A 482 -8.54 -10.70 4.60
C ALA A 482 -8.29 -9.21 4.35
N SER A 483 -8.80 -8.65 3.26
CA SER A 483 -8.70 -7.21 2.98
C SER A 483 -9.42 -6.35 4.02
N ALA A 484 -10.60 -6.78 4.48
CA ALA A 484 -11.36 -6.08 5.51
C ALA A 484 -10.56 -5.93 6.80
N VAL A 485 -9.96 -7.03 7.28
CA VAL A 485 -9.09 -7.05 8.47
C VAL A 485 -7.89 -6.12 8.29
N ARG A 486 -7.21 -6.19 7.13
CA ARG A 486 -6.02 -5.36 6.85
C ARG A 486 -6.33 -3.87 6.88
N VAL A 487 -7.40 -3.45 6.19
CA VAL A 487 -7.81 -2.05 6.12
C VAL A 487 -8.27 -1.56 7.49
N ALA A 488 -9.07 -2.36 8.19
CA ALA A 488 -9.59 -2.02 9.50
C ALA A 488 -8.45 -1.76 10.51
N ARG A 489 -7.49 -2.68 10.61
CA ARG A 489 -6.31 -2.54 11.47
C ARG A 489 -5.54 -1.25 11.18
N LYS A 490 -5.23 -0.98 9.92
CA LYS A 490 -4.45 0.22 9.53
C LYS A 490 -5.18 1.52 9.80
N VAL A 491 -6.50 1.55 9.58
CA VAL A 491 -7.31 2.73 9.89
C VAL A 491 -7.36 2.97 11.40
N ALA A 492 -7.52 1.92 12.22
CA ALA A 492 -7.47 2.03 13.68
C ALA A 492 -6.10 2.52 14.18
N GLU A 493 -5.01 1.92 13.69
CA GLU A 493 -3.63 2.33 14.01
C GLU A 493 -3.40 3.81 13.68
N LEU A 494 -3.80 4.25 12.48
CA LEU A 494 -3.70 5.66 12.08
C LEU A 494 -4.51 6.56 13.01
N CYS A 495 -5.76 6.21 13.32
CA CYS A 495 -6.61 7.02 14.19
C CYS A 495 -5.96 7.21 15.58
N ARG A 496 -5.44 6.13 16.17
CA ARG A 496 -4.74 6.18 17.47
C ARG A 496 -3.46 7.01 17.40
N GLU A 497 -2.63 6.81 16.39
CA GLU A 497 -1.36 7.53 16.24
C GLU A 497 -1.58 9.04 16.04
N LYS A 498 -2.60 9.41 15.25
CA LYS A 498 -2.87 10.80 14.86
C LYS A 498 -3.82 11.53 15.81
N GLY A 499 -4.46 10.83 16.75
CA GLY A 499 -5.37 11.40 17.74
C GLY A 499 -6.79 11.64 17.21
N ILE A 500 -7.21 10.85 16.22
CA ILE A 500 -8.56 10.89 15.63
C ILE A 500 -9.50 10.03 16.50
N THR A 501 -10.66 10.57 16.86
CA THR A 501 -11.72 9.79 17.50
C THR A 501 -12.49 9.03 16.43
N LEU A 502 -12.64 7.71 16.57
CA LEU A 502 -13.30 6.86 15.58
C LEU A 502 -14.55 6.23 16.19
N VAL A 503 -15.70 6.40 15.54
CA VAL A 503 -16.93 5.66 15.85
C VAL A 503 -17.35 4.89 14.61
N PHE A 504 -17.38 3.56 14.69
CA PHE A 504 -17.70 2.73 13.53
C PHE A 504 -18.81 1.73 13.85
N ALA A 505 -19.63 1.40 12.86
CA ALA A 505 -20.63 0.35 12.93
C ALA A 505 -20.22 -0.83 12.04
N THR A 506 -20.32 -2.04 12.58
CA THR A 506 -20.13 -3.26 11.80
C THR A 506 -20.92 -4.42 12.40
N HIS A 507 -21.31 -5.37 11.54
CA HIS A 507 -21.79 -6.69 11.93
C HIS A 507 -20.76 -7.81 11.72
N ARG A 508 -19.55 -7.47 11.25
CA ARG A 508 -18.49 -8.43 10.92
C ARG A 508 -17.54 -8.64 12.10
N PRO A 509 -17.52 -9.81 12.75
CA PRO A 509 -16.65 -10.07 13.91
C PRO A 509 -15.17 -9.85 13.63
N GLU A 510 -14.71 -10.20 12.42
CA GLU A 510 -13.32 -10.03 12.00
C GLU A 510 -12.92 -8.55 11.89
N VAL A 511 -13.83 -7.67 11.47
CA VAL A 511 -13.58 -6.21 11.41
C VAL A 511 -13.58 -5.62 12.81
N LEU A 512 -14.54 -6.04 13.66
CA LEU A 512 -14.60 -5.65 15.06
C LEU A 512 -13.30 -6.01 15.79
N SER A 513 -12.85 -7.25 15.62
CA SER A 513 -11.61 -7.75 16.22
C SER A 513 -10.38 -7.00 15.70
N ALA A 514 -10.31 -6.67 14.41
CA ALA A 514 -9.17 -5.97 13.83
C ALA A 514 -9.07 -4.48 14.22
N MET A 515 -10.22 -3.86 14.57
CA MET A 515 -10.29 -2.46 15.04
C MET A 515 -9.90 -2.29 16.52
N GLU A 516 -10.06 -3.35 17.30
CA GLU A 516 -9.71 -3.41 18.73
C GLU A 516 -10.32 -2.25 19.54
N PRO A 517 -11.65 -2.04 19.46
CA PRO A 517 -12.28 -0.86 20.03
C PRO A 517 -12.05 -0.74 21.54
N ASP A 518 -11.81 0.49 22.02
CA ASP A 518 -11.72 0.79 23.45
C ASP A 518 -13.07 0.58 24.15
N ARG A 519 -14.18 0.68 23.39
CA ARG A 519 -15.54 0.40 23.87
C ARG A 519 -16.40 -0.19 22.77
N THR A 520 -17.18 -1.21 23.12
CA THR A 520 -18.21 -1.78 22.26
C THR A 520 -19.60 -1.45 22.78
N LEU A 521 -20.40 -0.81 21.93
CA LEU A 521 -21.77 -0.38 22.21
C LEU A 521 -22.75 -1.29 21.48
N ILE A 522 -23.55 -2.03 22.23
CA ILE A 522 -24.62 -2.86 21.70
C ILE A 522 -25.86 -1.98 21.51
N VAL A 523 -26.23 -1.73 20.26
CA VAL A 523 -27.42 -0.98 19.87
C VAL A 523 -28.59 -1.96 19.69
N GLY A 524 -29.67 -1.76 20.46
CA GLY A 524 -30.83 -2.65 20.41
C GLY A 524 -32.00 -2.22 21.30
N HIS A 525 -33.22 -2.70 20.96
CA HIS A 525 -34.44 -2.58 21.76
C HIS A 525 -34.77 -1.19 22.35
N GLY A 526 -34.42 -0.09 21.66
CA GLY A 526 -34.71 1.26 22.13
C GLY A 526 -33.61 1.90 22.98
N GLY A 527 -32.42 1.30 23.08
CA GLY A 527 -31.31 1.83 23.86
C GLY A 527 -29.93 1.39 23.34
N VAL A 528 -28.90 1.73 24.13
CA VAL A 528 -27.52 1.30 23.92
C VAL A 528 -27.02 0.72 25.25
N ALA A 529 -26.44 -0.48 25.20
CA ALA A 529 -25.80 -1.14 26.33
C ALA A 529 -24.29 -1.25 26.10
N PHE A 530 -23.51 -1.19 27.17
CA PHE A 530 -22.07 -1.44 27.11
C PHE A 530 -21.81 -2.95 27.12
N SER A 531 -20.99 -3.43 26.20
CA SER A 531 -20.30 -4.71 26.36
C SER A 531 -18.93 -4.41 26.95
N SER A 532 -18.59 -5.07 28.06
CA SER A 532 -17.25 -5.04 28.66
C SER A 532 -16.20 -5.55 27.69
#